data_AF-A0A1Q9EZZ1-F1
#
_entry.id   AF-A0A1Q9EZZ1-F1
#
_cell.length_a   1.000
_cell.length_b   1.000
_cell.length_c   1.000
_cell.angle_alpha   90.00
_cell.angle_beta   90.00
_cell.angle_gamma   90.00
#
_symmetry.space_group_name_H-M   'P 1'
#
loop_
_entity.id
_entity.type
_entity.pdbx_description
1 polymer ?
#
loop_
_entity_poly.entity_id
_entity_poly.type
_entity_poly.pdbx_seq_one_letter_code
_entity_poly.pdbx_strand_id
1 'polypeptide(L)'
;MATESPLALQMGYPEAAKALCPLKQAQIALPSEVVEYRVLQRSLVKRPGSSPTGPKTVKLTRPVGSVMFTTGRTWTGPKGGEWVELDSFVERPGWLLVQGPGFGIPGPLLQRVKPGETQPLLLRVAKPVEIGCAREEEREMREILVSLTASVRDAKEWIALIFGLSDPRRIIVGKPGDARARAGATGAGFHIKSCDGLLDDETSIADAGFSDGDELCYVYTGDLEKSYEGKEPEWVGKLGVAPKPKAAKLPNSRQTDDFPELSVHFEVLQLAPSTARDQIKRQYRLLALECHPDKHPDDAEAATRRFQEVKSAFEAIRDALHL
;
A
#
# COMPACT_ATOMS: atom_id res chain seq x y z
N MET A 1 10.23 -11.07 66.70
CA MET A 1 11.32 -11.11 65.70
C MET A 1 10.76 -10.38 64.48
N ALA A 2 11.07 -9.09 64.29
CA ALA A 2 12.27 -8.62 63.57
C ALA A 2 12.23 -9.19 62.12
N THR A 3 12.21 -8.44 61.02
CA THR A 3 12.78 -7.10 60.73
C THR A 3 12.33 -6.65 59.32
N GLU A 4 12.15 -5.33 59.18
CA GLU A 4 12.56 -4.44 58.05
C GLU A 4 11.98 -4.52 56.61
N SER A 5 11.55 -3.34 56.15
CA SER A 5 11.38 -2.79 54.78
C SER A 5 12.79 -2.43 54.17
N PRO A 6 13.03 -1.79 52.98
CA PRO A 6 12.15 -1.10 52.00
C PRO A 6 12.57 -1.10 50.48
N LEU A 7 11.78 -0.36 49.67
CA LEU A 7 12.15 0.51 48.52
C LEU A 7 12.25 -0.03 47.07
N ALA A 8 11.25 0.32 46.23
CA ALA A 8 11.47 0.88 44.89
C ALA A 8 10.22 1.60 44.34
N LEU A 9 10.29 2.93 44.39
CA LEU A 9 9.60 3.99 43.63
C LEU A 9 8.18 3.76 43.07
N GLN A 10 7.25 4.47 43.71
CA GLN A 10 6.12 5.13 43.07
C GLN A 10 6.59 6.15 42.03
N MET A 11 6.15 5.99 40.78
CA MET A 11 5.92 7.11 39.87
C MET A 11 4.42 7.14 39.60
N GLY A 12 3.73 8.10 40.25
CA GLY A 12 2.30 8.32 40.07
C GLY A 12 2.02 8.83 38.66
N TYR A 13 1.20 8.09 37.92
CA TYR A 13 0.47 8.64 36.80
C TYR A 13 -0.71 9.44 37.37
N PRO A 14 -0.84 10.75 37.07
CA PRO A 14 -2.02 11.48 37.50
C PRO A 14 -3.24 10.96 36.75
N GLU A 15 -4.25 10.61 37.54
CA GLU A 15 -5.62 10.27 37.19
C GLU A 15 -6.32 11.44 36.46
N ALA A 16 -5.90 11.74 35.23
CA ALA A 16 -6.41 12.86 34.43
C ALA A 16 -7.09 12.40 33.12
N ALA A 17 -7.61 11.18 33.08
CA ALA A 17 -8.27 10.61 31.88
C ALA A 17 -9.82 10.70 31.91
N LYS A 18 -10.43 11.55 32.74
CA LYS A 18 -11.91 11.60 32.89
C LYS A 18 -12.55 12.99 32.89
N ALA A 19 -12.01 13.93 32.12
CA ALA A 19 -12.72 15.17 31.83
C ALA A 19 -12.46 15.65 30.39
N LEU A 20 -13.07 14.96 29.41
CA LEU A 20 -13.34 15.55 28.10
C LEU A 20 -14.45 16.60 28.28
N CYS A 21 -14.02 17.85 28.48
CA CYS A 21 -14.91 19.02 28.54
C CYS A 21 -15.52 19.28 27.14
N PRO A 22 -16.85 19.53 27.02
CA PRO A 22 -17.52 19.69 25.74
C PRO A 22 -17.33 21.13 25.25
N LEU A 23 -16.26 21.38 24.49
CA LEU A 23 -16.08 22.68 23.82
C LEU A 23 -16.52 22.57 22.36
N LYS A 24 -17.47 23.44 22.03
CA LYS A 24 -18.09 23.67 20.72
C LYS A 24 -17.08 23.51 19.60
N GLN A 25 -17.45 22.67 18.63
CA GLN A 25 -16.84 22.54 17.31
C GLN A 25 -16.69 23.92 16.67
N ALA A 26 -15.53 24.55 16.85
CA ALA A 26 -15.07 25.57 15.92
C ALA A 26 -14.81 24.84 14.61
N GLN A 27 -15.68 25.06 13.62
CA GLN A 27 -15.58 24.51 12.28
C GLN A 27 -14.30 25.06 11.62
N ILE A 28 -13.17 24.42 11.89
CA ILE A 28 -12.18 24.22 10.83
C ILE A 28 -12.97 23.45 9.78
N ALA A 29 -13.05 23.97 8.56
CA ALA A 29 -13.50 23.16 7.43
C ALA A 29 -12.51 22.00 7.30
N LEU A 30 -12.79 20.92 8.03
CA LEU A 30 -12.09 19.65 7.88
C LEU A 30 -12.12 19.36 6.38
N PRO A 31 -10.97 19.00 5.78
CA PRO A 31 -10.96 18.66 4.37
C PRO A 31 -12.06 17.62 4.12
N SER A 32 -12.78 17.82 3.01
CA SER A 32 -13.76 16.88 2.46
C SER A 32 -13.32 15.44 2.69
N GLU A 33 -14.27 14.57 3.04
CA GLU A 33 -14.08 13.14 3.35
C GLU A 33 -12.79 12.60 2.73
N VAL A 34 -11.82 12.26 3.57
CA VAL A 34 -10.53 11.75 3.11
C VAL A 34 -10.79 10.54 2.24
N VAL A 35 -10.32 10.60 1.00
CA VAL A 35 -10.49 9.49 0.08
C VAL A 35 -9.17 8.72 0.01
N GLU A 36 -9.25 7.43 0.31
CA GLU A 36 -8.13 6.51 0.23
C GLU A 36 -8.01 5.94 -1.18
N TYR A 37 -6.79 5.94 -1.72
CA TYR A 37 -6.45 5.31 -2.98
C TYR A 37 -5.34 4.27 -2.78
N ARG A 38 -5.62 3.03 -3.15
CA ARG A 38 -4.66 1.93 -3.14
C ARG A 38 -3.75 2.01 -4.36
N VAL A 39 -2.46 1.80 -4.16
CA VAL A 39 -1.45 1.73 -5.22
C VAL A 39 -1.54 0.38 -5.91
N LEU A 40 -1.87 0.38 -7.20
CA LEU A 40 -1.93 -0.83 -8.01
C LEU A 40 -0.60 -1.14 -8.71
N GLN A 41 0.19 -0.11 -9.00
CA GLN A 41 1.46 -0.24 -9.70
C GLN A 41 2.54 0.58 -9.01
N ARG A 42 3.74 0.01 -8.93
CA ARG A 42 4.83 0.55 -8.12
C ARG A 42 5.32 1.93 -8.59
N SER A 43 5.14 2.23 -9.86
CA SER A 43 5.59 3.48 -10.47
C SER A 43 4.42 4.39 -10.81
N LEU A 44 4.27 5.44 -10.00
CA LEU A 44 3.22 6.43 -10.11
C LEU A 44 3.70 7.67 -10.87
N VAL A 45 2.75 8.38 -11.47
CA VAL A 45 2.97 9.67 -12.10
C VAL A 45 2.40 10.76 -11.21
N LYS A 46 3.24 11.70 -10.79
CA LYS A 46 2.87 12.84 -9.95
C LYS A 46 3.08 14.16 -10.68
N ARG A 47 2.14 15.09 -10.57
CA ARG A 47 2.32 16.52 -10.88
C ARG A 47 2.53 17.29 -9.57
N PRO A 48 3.72 17.84 -9.31
CA PRO A 48 3.97 18.57 -8.06
C PRO A 48 3.20 19.90 -8.00
N GLY A 49 2.82 20.31 -6.78
CA GLY A 49 2.19 21.60 -6.50
C GLY A 49 0.66 21.53 -6.44
N SER A 50 0.04 22.66 -6.09
CA SER A 50 -1.40 22.71 -5.83
C SER A 50 -2.24 22.72 -7.11
N SER A 51 -1.66 23.09 -8.26
CA SER A 51 -2.39 23.14 -9.54
C SER A 51 -2.15 21.87 -10.39
N PRO A 52 -3.21 21.23 -10.91
CA PRO A 52 -3.09 20.07 -11.78
C PRO A 52 -2.58 20.39 -13.19
N THR A 53 -2.64 21.66 -13.62
CA THR A 53 -2.24 22.08 -14.98
C THR A 53 -0.74 22.29 -15.14
N GLY A 54 0.06 22.09 -14.09
CA GLY A 54 1.51 22.26 -14.12
C GLY A 54 2.17 21.43 -15.25
N PRO A 55 3.19 21.97 -15.95
CA PRO A 55 3.77 21.32 -17.12
C PRO A 55 4.68 20.13 -16.78
N LYS A 56 5.09 19.96 -15.52
CA LYS A 56 6.06 18.95 -15.10
C LYS A 56 5.38 17.78 -14.40
N THR A 57 5.63 16.57 -14.90
CA THR A 57 5.35 15.31 -14.22
C THR A 57 6.65 14.72 -13.67
N VAL A 58 6.60 14.14 -12.48
CA VAL A 58 7.69 13.39 -11.85
C VAL A 58 7.24 11.97 -11.58
N LYS A 59 8.20 11.03 -11.63
CA LYS A 59 7.95 9.64 -11.24
C LYS A 59 8.01 9.53 -9.72
N LEU A 60 7.01 8.90 -9.11
CA LEU A 60 6.98 8.59 -7.70
C LEU A 60 6.92 7.06 -7.53
N THR A 61 7.81 6.48 -6.74
CA THR A 61 7.79 5.03 -6.49
C THR A 61 7.08 4.77 -5.16
N ARG A 62 6.13 3.83 -5.15
CA ARG A 62 5.41 3.38 -3.95
C ARG A 62 5.28 1.85 -3.96
N PRO A 63 5.27 1.18 -2.79
CA PRO A 63 4.95 -0.24 -2.72
C PRO A 63 3.55 -0.51 -3.28
N VAL A 64 3.40 -1.58 -4.06
CA VAL A 64 2.07 -2.03 -4.49
C VAL A 64 1.28 -2.45 -3.24
N GLY A 65 -0.02 -2.14 -3.20
CA GLY A 65 -0.86 -2.40 -2.03
C GLY A 65 -0.87 -1.29 -0.98
N SER A 66 0.10 -0.38 -0.98
CA SER A 66 0.09 0.77 -0.08
C SER A 66 -1.07 1.72 -0.37
N VAL A 67 -1.50 2.46 0.64
CA VAL A 67 -2.62 3.41 0.54
C VAL A 67 -2.09 4.84 0.54
N MET A 68 -2.62 5.65 -0.37
CA MET A 68 -2.38 7.08 -0.48
C MET A 68 -3.63 7.84 -0.05
N PHE A 69 -3.45 8.85 0.79
CA PHE A 69 -4.53 9.73 1.23
C PHE A 69 -4.68 10.91 0.26
N THR A 70 -5.92 11.18 -0.14
CA THR A 70 -6.27 12.24 -1.08
C THR A 70 -7.35 13.15 -0.49
N THR A 71 -7.46 14.35 -1.02
CA THR A 71 -8.50 15.33 -0.62
C THR A 71 -9.88 14.99 -1.20
N GLY A 72 -9.98 13.98 -2.07
CA GLY A 72 -11.17 13.65 -2.85
C GLY A 72 -11.38 14.49 -4.10
N ARG A 73 -10.59 15.56 -4.32
CA ARG A 73 -10.65 16.33 -5.56
C ARG A 73 -10.06 15.54 -6.72
N THR A 74 -10.82 15.50 -7.81
CA THR A 74 -10.39 14.87 -9.06
C THR A 74 -10.23 15.91 -10.17
N TRP A 75 -9.36 15.61 -11.13
CA TRP A 75 -9.16 16.42 -12.31
C TRP A 75 -8.96 15.53 -13.53
N THR A 76 -9.62 15.86 -14.64
CA THR A 76 -9.40 15.17 -15.92
C THR A 76 -8.43 15.99 -16.76
N GLY A 77 -7.31 15.38 -17.11
CA GLY A 77 -6.29 16.02 -17.92
C GLY A 77 -6.69 16.16 -19.39
N PRO A 78 -5.95 16.98 -20.17
CA PRO A 78 -6.27 17.27 -21.57
C PRO A 78 -6.23 16.04 -22.48
N LYS A 79 -5.51 14.99 -22.08
CA LYS A 79 -5.46 13.69 -22.78
C LYS A 79 -6.47 12.68 -22.22
N GLY A 80 -7.40 13.09 -21.36
CA GLY A 80 -8.41 12.21 -20.76
C GLY A 80 -7.92 11.36 -19.58
N GLY A 81 -6.72 11.63 -19.04
CA GLY A 81 -6.25 10.94 -17.83
C GLY A 81 -6.91 11.50 -16.57
N GLU A 82 -7.29 10.62 -15.65
CA GLU A 82 -7.90 10.94 -14.36
C GLU A 82 -6.82 11.16 -13.30
N TRP A 83 -6.94 12.25 -12.54
CA TRP A 83 -5.99 12.64 -11.51
C TRP A 83 -6.69 12.90 -10.19
N VAL A 84 -5.99 12.66 -9.09
CA VAL A 84 -6.45 12.90 -7.72
C VAL A 84 -5.47 13.79 -6.97
N GLU A 85 -5.97 14.73 -6.18
CA GLU A 85 -5.14 15.62 -5.36
C GLU A 85 -4.69 14.92 -4.07
N LEU A 86 -3.37 14.88 -3.86
CA LEU A 86 -2.79 14.33 -2.63
C LEU A 86 -3.12 15.20 -1.43
N ASP A 87 -3.36 14.53 -0.31
CA ASP A 87 -3.46 15.21 0.97
C ASP A 87 -2.09 15.76 1.39
N SER A 88 -1.98 17.09 1.39
CA SER A 88 -0.78 17.82 1.82
C SER A 88 -0.44 17.59 3.31
N PHE A 89 -1.39 17.12 4.11
CA PHE A 89 -1.17 16.71 5.50
C PHE A 89 -0.35 15.43 5.62
N VAL A 90 -0.25 14.63 4.57
CA VAL A 90 0.57 13.41 4.59
C VAL A 90 1.88 13.69 3.88
N GLU A 91 1.79 14.19 2.64
CA GLU A 91 2.96 14.31 1.77
C GLU A 91 3.05 15.68 1.09
N ARG A 92 4.12 15.91 0.34
CA ARG A 92 4.25 17.13 -0.47
C ARG A 92 3.06 17.26 -1.42
N PRO A 93 2.46 18.45 -1.57
CA PRO A 93 1.29 18.66 -2.41
C PRO A 93 1.55 18.24 -3.86
N GLY A 94 0.52 17.75 -4.51
CA GLY A 94 0.58 17.32 -5.90
C GLY A 94 -0.62 16.49 -6.30
N TRP A 95 -0.68 16.17 -7.59
CA TRP A 95 -1.73 15.38 -8.19
C TRP A 95 -1.16 14.05 -8.68
N LEU A 96 -1.81 12.94 -8.36
CA LEU A 96 -1.44 11.62 -8.86
C LEU A 96 -2.35 11.19 -9.98
N LEU A 97 -1.78 10.58 -11.01
CA LEU A 97 -2.56 9.94 -12.07
C LEU A 97 -3.17 8.65 -11.50
N VAL A 98 -4.50 8.54 -11.60
CA VAL A 98 -5.26 7.33 -11.28
C VAL A 98 -5.17 6.36 -12.45
N GLN A 99 -5.53 6.83 -13.64
CA GLN A 99 -5.49 6.07 -14.89
C GLN A 99 -5.54 7.03 -16.07
N GLY A 100 -5.04 6.62 -17.24
CA GLY A 100 -5.19 7.43 -18.45
C GLY A 100 -4.14 7.18 -19.52
N PRO A 101 -4.46 7.51 -20.78
CA PRO A 101 -3.55 7.30 -21.90
C PRO A 101 -2.39 8.31 -21.90
N GLY A 102 -1.32 7.97 -22.62
CA GLY A 102 -0.24 8.91 -22.95
C GLY A 102 0.86 9.05 -21.90
N PHE A 103 0.88 8.20 -20.85
CA PHE A 103 1.95 8.14 -19.85
C PHE A 103 2.88 6.94 -20.02
N GLY A 104 2.61 6.09 -21.02
CA GLY A 104 3.43 4.92 -21.32
C GLY A 104 3.50 3.95 -20.14
N ILE A 105 2.36 3.77 -19.45
CA ILE A 105 2.14 2.76 -18.43
C ILE A 105 0.70 2.27 -18.64
N PRO A 106 0.46 0.95 -18.78
CA PRO A 106 -0.86 0.43 -19.06
C PRO A 106 -1.70 0.34 -17.79
N GLY A 107 -3.02 0.42 -17.94
CA GLY A 107 -3.98 0.20 -16.87
C GLY A 107 -4.01 1.29 -15.79
N PRO A 108 -4.79 1.05 -14.73
CA PRO A 108 -4.87 1.95 -13.59
C PRO A 108 -3.62 1.84 -12.70
N LEU A 109 -3.15 2.99 -12.24
CA LEU A 109 -2.06 3.12 -11.26
C LEU A 109 -2.59 3.13 -9.83
N LEU A 110 -3.81 3.66 -9.64
CA LEU A 110 -4.46 3.79 -8.35
C LEU A 110 -5.91 3.30 -8.44
N GLN A 111 -6.43 2.79 -7.32
CA GLN A 111 -7.83 2.42 -7.15
C GLN A 111 -8.38 3.06 -5.90
N ARG A 112 -9.55 3.69 -5.99
CA ARG A 112 -10.26 4.20 -4.81
C ARG A 112 -10.69 3.03 -3.92
N VAL A 113 -10.35 3.09 -2.64
CA VAL A 113 -10.77 2.10 -1.63
C VAL A 113 -12.20 2.39 -1.22
N LYS A 114 -13.06 1.36 -1.24
CA LYS A 114 -14.43 1.46 -0.76
C LYS A 114 -14.52 1.13 0.73
N PRO A 115 -15.37 1.80 1.51
CA PRO A 115 -15.62 1.42 2.90
C PRO A 115 -16.10 -0.03 3.01
N GLY A 116 -15.47 -0.82 3.88
CA GLY A 116 -15.80 -2.24 4.07
C GLY A 116 -15.26 -3.19 2.98
N GLU A 117 -14.46 -2.69 2.03
CA GLU A 117 -13.81 -3.54 1.03
C GLU A 117 -12.79 -4.46 1.68
N THR A 118 -12.87 -5.75 1.37
CA THR A 118 -11.88 -6.72 1.83
C THR A 118 -10.52 -6.41 1.22
N GLN A 119 -9.46 -6.52 2.02
CA GLN A 119 -8.12 -6.28 1.53
C GLN A 119 -7.77 -7.30 0.41
N PRO A 120 -7.37 -6.84 -0.79
CA PRO A 120 -6.88 -7.70 -1.84
C PRO A 120 -5.54 -8.34 -1.46
N LEU A 121 -5.24 -9.48 -2.08
CA LEU A 121 -3.96 -10.15 -1.93
C LEU A 121 -2.90 -9.51 -2.83
N LEU A 122 -1.70 -9.33 -2.29
CA LEU A 122 -0.50 -8.98 -3.05
C LEU A 122 0.13 -10.27 -3.60
N LEU A 123 -0.07 -10.57 -4.88
CA LEU A 123 0.51 -11.75 -5.51
C LEU A 123 1.76 -11.39 -6.32
N ARG A 124 2.73 -12.30 -6.34
CA ARG A 124 3.99 -12.14 -7.07
C ARG A 124 3.96 -12.94 -8.36
N VAL A 125 4.27 -12.31 -9.47
CA VAL A 125 4.27 -12.92 -10.80
C VAL A 125 5.62 -12.73 -11.46
N ALA A 126 6.16 -13.81 -12.02
CA ALA A 126 7.42 -13.75 -12.75
C ALA A 126 7.21 -13.24 -14.16
N LYS A 127 8.19 -12.52 -14.70
CA LYS A 127 8.28 -12.22 -16.13
C LYS A 127 8.30 -13.53 -16.92
N PRO A 128 7.50 -13.65 -18.00
CA PRO A 128 7.54 -14.83 -18.82
C PRO A 128 8.82 -14.84 -19.64
N VAL A 129 9.38 -16.02 -19.85
CA VAL A 129 10.59 -16.24 -20.64
C VAL A 129 10.37 -17.41 -21.60
N GLU A 130 11.17 -17.47 -22.65
CA GLU A 130 11.17 -18.61 -23.54
C GLU A 130 11.62 -19.90 -22.82
N ILE A 131 11.07 -21.01 -23.30
CA ILE A 131 11.40 -22.34 -22.80
C ILE A 131 12.90 -22.59 -23.02
N GLY A 132 13.61 -23.03 -21.97
CA GLY A 132 15.05 -23.25 -22.02
C GLY A 132 15.93 -22.04 -21.64
N CYS A 133 15.37 -20.83 -21.55
CA CYS A 133 16.13 -19.59 -21.36
C CYS A 133 16.18 -19.08 -19.90
N ALA A 134 15.35 -19.60 -18.99
CA ALA A 134 15.31 -19.14 -17.59
C ALA A 134 16.35 -19.82 -16.69
N ARG A 135 17.14 -19.01 -15.99
CA ARG A 135 17.84 -19.38 -14.75
C ARG A 135 17.03 -18.88 -13.55
N GLU A 136 16.92 -19.68 -12.48
CA GLU A 136 16.14 -19.32 -11.27
C GLU A 136 16.57 -17.97 -10.65
N GLU A 137 17.84 -17.60 -10.79
CA GLU A 137 18.45 -16.45 -10.12
C GLU A 137 18.11 -15.09 -10.77
N GLU A 138 17.57 -15.11 -12.00
CA GLU A 138 17.28 -13.92 -12.83
C GLU A 138 15.77 -13.68 -13.04
N ARG A 139 14.90 -14.37 -12.31
CA ARG A 139 13.44 -14.18 -12.45
C ARG A 139 13.03 -12.77 -11.97
N GLU A 140 12.82 -11.87 -12.93
CA GLU A 140 12.23 -10.56 -12.66
C GLU A 140 10.79 -10.73 -12.18
N MET A 141 10.57 -10.46 -10.90
CA MET A 141 9.24 -10.58 -10.28
C MET A 141 8.52 -9.24 -10.29
N ARG A 142 7.20 -9.28 -10.38
CA ARG A 142 6.32 -8.12 -10.19
C ARG A 142 5.25 -8.46 -9.18
N GLU A 143 4.67 -7.42 -8.60
CA GLU A 143 3.56 -7.51 -7.66
C GLU A 143 2.29 -7.06 -8.38
N ILE A 144 1.22 -7.85 -8.23
CA ILE A 144 -0.14 -7.50 -8.65
C ILE A 144 -1.06 -7.59 -7.44
N LEU A 145 -2.12 -6.78 -7.44
CA LEU A 145 -3.18 -6.89 -6.46
C LEU A 145 -4.38 -7.56 -7.07
N VAL A 146 -4.89 -8.57 -6.37
CA VAL A 146 -6.05 -9.31 -6.83
C VAL A 146 -7.03 -9.46 -5.67
N SER A 147 -8.31 -9.12 -5.90
CA SER A 147 -9.36 -9.33 -4.90
C SER A 147 -9.51 -10.83 -4.61
N LEU A 148 -9.83 -11.18 -3.37
CA LEU A 148 -10.18 -12.55 -2.99
C LEU A 148 -11.36 -13.09 -3.80
N THR A 149 -12.28 -12.21 -4.20
CA THR A 149 -13.45 -12.54 -5.01
C THR A 149 -13.19 -12.46 -6.51
N ALA A 150 -12.01 -11.99 -6.94
CA ALA A 150 -11.68 -11.96 -8.35
C ALA A 150 -11.44 -13.38 -8.85
N SER A 151 -11.69 -13.55 -10.14
CA SER A 151 -11.49 -14.81 -10.84
C SER A 151 -10.03 -14.99 -11.27
N VAL A 152 -9.64 -16.21 -11.57
CA VAL A 152 -8.34 -16.51 -12.20
C VAL A 152 -8.22 -15.79 -13.55
N ARG A 153 -9.32 -15.63 -14.29
CA ARG A 153 -9.36 -14.82 -15.52
C ARG A 153 -8.91 -13.38 -15.29
N ASP A 154 -9.40 -12.72 -14.23
CA ASP A 154 -9.00 -11.35 -13.89
C ASP A 154 -7.49 -11.27 -13.58
N ALA A 155 -6.94 -12.28 -12.91
CA ALA A 155 -5.50 -12.38 -12.67
C ALA A 155 -4.70 -12.55 -13.97
N LYS A 156 -5.21 -13.33 -14.95
CA LYS A 156 -4.60 -13.46 -16.29
C LYS A 156 -4.59 -12.13 -17.04
N GLU A 157 -5.66 -11.34 -16.95
CA GLU A 157 -5.70 -10.00 -17.56
C GLU A 157 -4.63 -9.09 -16.95
N TRP A 158 -4.46 -9.13 -15.63
CA TRP A 158 -3.39 -8.40 -14.95
C TRP A 158 -2.00 -8.82 -15.42
N ILE A 159 -1.73 -10.13 -15.53
CA ILE A 159 -0.45 -10.66 -16.02
C ILE A 159 -0.20 -10.19 -17.47
N ALA A 160 -1.20 -10.30 -18.34
CA ALA A 160 -1.09 -9.86 -19.71
C ALA A 160 -0.83 -8.35 -19.80
N LEU A 161 -1.52 -7.56 -18.99
CA LEU A 161 -1.37 -6.10 -18.96
C LEU A 161 0.05 -5.67 -18.52
N ILE A 162 0.57 -6.23 -17.42
CA ILE A 162 1.85 -5.77 -16.85
C ILE A 162 3.08 -6.22 -17.64
N PHE A 163 2.96 -7.32 -18.38
CA PHE A 163 4.03 -7.86 -19.23
C PHE A 163 3.83 -7.52 -20.71
N GLY A 164 2.67 -7.00 -21.11
CA GLY A 164 2.35 -6.71 -22.50
C GLY A 164 2.15 -7.97 -23.34
N LEU A 165 1.44 -8.96 -22.80
CA LEU A 165 1.10 -10.18 -23.53
C LEU A 165 -0.14 -9.94 -24.41
N SER A 166 -0.11 -10.48 -25.62
CA SER A 166 -1.13 -10.22 -26.64
C SER A 166 -2.48 -10.89 -26.35
N ASP A 167 -2.47 -12.07 -25.71
CA ASP A 167 -3.69 -12.83 -25.42
C ASP A 167 -3.67 -13.44 -24.01
N PRO A 168 -4.49 -12.92 -23.07
CA PRO A 168 -4.57 -13.47 -21.71
C PRO A 168 -5.11 -14.91 -21.67
N ARG A 169 -5.84 -15.38 -22.71
CA ARG A 169 -6.38 -16.75 -22.76
C ARG A 169 -5.30 -17.81 -22.91
N ARG A 170 -4.10 -17.41 -23.38
CA ARG A 170 -2.94 -18.29 -23.51
C ARG A 170 -2.15 -18.45 -22.22
N ILE A 171 -2.57 -17.76 -21.15
CA ILE A 171 -2.03 -17.90 -19.81
C ILE A 171 -2.77 -19.03 -19.11
N ILE A 172 -2.02 -19.97 -18.53
CA ILE A 172 -2.53 -21.10 -17.75
C ILE A 172 -1.97 -20.95 -16.34
N VAL A 173 -2.83 -20.91 -15.32
CA VAL A 173 -2.45 -20.65 -13.92
C VAL A 173 -2.54 -21.93 -13.10
N GLY A 174 -1.56 -22.15 -12.21
CA GLY A 174 -1.53 -23.27 -11.28
C GLY A 174 -1.89 -22.86 -9.85
N LYS A 175 -2.14 -23.86 -8.99
CA LYS A 175 -2.40 -23.70 -7.56
C LYS A 175 -1.18 -23.14 -6.79
N PRO A 176 -1.40 -22.50 -5.63
CA PRO A 176 -0.32 -22.03 -4.76
C PRO A 176 0.56 -23.19 -4.27
N GLY A 177 1.84 -22.90 -4.01
CA GLY A 177 2.79 -23.90 -3.49
C GLY A 177 3.34 -24.88 -4.53
N ASP A 178 2.88 -24.83 -5.77
CA ASP A 178 3.54 -25.54 -6.89
C ASP A 178 4.95 -24.99 -7.17
N ALA A 179 5.27 -23.77 -6.72
CA ALA A 179 6.62 -23.22 -6.71
C ALA A 179 7.48 -23.75 -5.53
N ARG A 180 8.07 -24.96 -5.65
CA ARG A 180 9.51 -25.19 -5.33
C ARG A 180 10.07 -26.60 -5.57
N ALA A 181 11.31 -26.55 -6.06
CA ALA A 181 12.45 -27.46 -5.93
C ALA A 181 12.54 -28.74 -6.79
N ARG A 182 12.95 -28.57 -8.06
CA ARG A 182 14.04 -29.38 -8.63
C ARG A 182 14.99 -28.50 -9.43
N ALA A 183 16.26 -28.49 -9.02
CA ALA A 183 17.36 -28.04 -9.86
C ALA A 183 17.32 -28.86 -11.16
N GLY A 184 17.18 -28.18 -12.31
CA GLY A 184 17.32 -28.79 -13.64
C GLY A 184 16.15 -28.62 -14.61
N ALA A 185 15.04 -27.95 -14.26
CA ALA A 185 13.97 -27.64 -15.22
C ALA A 185 14.09 -26.18 -15.69
N THR A 186 14.40 -25.98 -16.97
CA THR A 186 14.64 -24.68 -17.61
C THR A 186 13.37 -24.13 -18.28
N GLY A 187 12.88 -22.99 -17.78
CA GLY A 187 11.72 -22.26 -18.30
C GLY A 187 10.82 -21.74 -17.18
N ALA A 188 10.46 -20.45 -17.19
CA ALA A 188 9.42 -19.94 -16.29
C ALA A 188 8.08 -20.57 -16.70
N GLY A 189 7.71 -21.68 -16.05
CA GLY A 189 6.44 -22.34 -16.31
C GLY A 189 6.37 -23.84 -16.02
N PHE A 190 7.46 -24.58 -15.85
CA PHE A 190 7.35 -26.03 -15.59
C PHE A 190 7.45 -26.40 -14.11
N HIS A 191 6.47 -25.96 -13.32
CA HIS A 191 6.27 -26.48 -11.96
C HIS A 191 4.82 -26.85 -11.63
N ILE A 192 3.92 -26.93 -12.60
CA ILE A 192 2.60 -27.54 -12.37
C ILE A 192 2.83 -29.06 -12.39
N LYS A 193 2.89 -29.68 -11.21
CA LYS A 193 3.32 -31.07 -11.03
C LYS A 193 2.39 -32.09 -11.72
N SER A 194 1.15 -31.70 -11.98
CA SER A 194 0.09 -32.53 -12.59
C SER A 194 -1.04 -31.67 -13.12
N CYS A 195 -1.86 -32.17 -14.05
CA CYS A 195 -3.06 -31.48 -14.52
C CYS A 195 -4.04 -31.10 -13.38
N ASP A 196 -3.99 -31.81 -12.25
CA ASP A 196 -4.81 -31.54 -11.04
C ASP A 196 -4.42 -30.23 -10.32
N GLY A 197 -3.26 -29.67 -10.67
CA GLY A 197 -2.78 -28.37 -10.18
C GLY A 197 -3.28 -27.17 -10.99
N LEU A 198 -3.96 -27.39 -12.12
CA LEU A 198 -4.48 -26.30 -12.96
C LEU A 198 -5.73 -25.66 -12.36
N LEU A 199 -5.83 -24.34 -12.52
CA LEU A 199 -7.00 -23.58 -12.11
C LEU A 199 -7.84 -23.18 -13.32
N ASP A 200 -9.16 -23.39 -13.21
CA ASP A 200 -10.14 -22.90 -14.17
C ASP A 200 -10.31 -21.38 -14.06
N ASP A 201 -10.64 -20.73 -15.19
CA ASP A 201 -10.79 -19.27 -15.31
C ASP A 201 -11.78 -18.67 -14.31
N GLU A 202 -12.85 -19.42 -13.99
CA GLU A 202 -13.92 -18.99 -13.09
C GLU A 202 -13.62 -19.24 -11.62
N THR A 203 -12.52 -19.94 -11.30
CA THR A 203 -12.11 -20.17 -9.90
C THR A 203 -11.78 -18.83 -9.26
N SER A 204 -12.33 -18.57 -8.08
CA SER A 204 -11.96 -17.37 -7.32
C SER A 204 -10.56 -17.51 -6.73
N ILE A 205 -9.86 -16.39 -6.52
CA ILE A 205 -8.54 -16.41 -5.88
C ILE A 205 -8.60 -16.97 -4.45
N ALA A 206 -9.69 -16.73 -3.73
CA ALA A 206 -9.91 -17.31 -2.41
C ALA A 206 -10.03 -18.84 -2.47
N ASP A 207 -10.84 -19.38 -3.40
CA ASP A 207 -11.06 -20.82 -3.54
C ASP A 207 -9.82 -21.54 -4.07
N ALA A 208 -8.99 -20.83 -4.86
CA ALA A 208 -7.70 -21.33 -5.31
C ALA A 208 -6.68 -21.48 -4.16
N GLY A 209 -6.94 -20.89 -2.98
CA GLY A 209 -6.13 -21.06 -1.77
C GLY A 209 -4.90 -20.16 -1.68
N PHE A 210 -4.81 -19.09 -2.49
CA PHE A 210 -3.69 -18.16 -2.43
C PHE A 210 -3.66 -17.36 -1.13
N SER A 211 -2.45 -17.08 -0.66
CA SER A 211 -2.17 -16.21 0.48
C SER A 211 -1.41 -14.95 0.06
N ASP A 212 -1.41 -13.93 0.93
CA ASP A 212 -0.68 -12.68 0.66
C ASP A 212 0.83 -12.96 0.51
N GLY A 213 1.42 -12.42 -0.56
CA GLY A 213 2.83 -12.60 -0.90
C GLY A 213 3.15 -13.87 -1.70
N ASP A 214 2.16 -14.74 -1.95
CA ASP A 214 2.37 -15.97 -2.73
C ASP A 214 2.82 -15.68 -4.16
N GLU A 215 3.57 -16.62 -4.71
CA GLU A 215 3.88 -16.61 -6.14
C GLU A 215 2.72 -17.23 -6.93
N LEU A 216 2.16 -16.46 -7.86
CA LEU A 216 1.19 -16.96 -8.83
C LEU A 216 1.96 -17.58 -9.99
N CYS A 217 2.01 -18.91 -9.99
CA CYS A 217 2.66 -19.70 -11.04
C CYS A 217 1.77 -19.78 -12.28
N TYR A 218 2.35 -19.48 -13.44
CA TYR A 218 1.64 -19.60 -14.71
C TYR A 218 2.56 -20.03 -15.85
N VAL A 219 1.94 -20.52 -16.92
CA VAL A 219 2.55 -20.80 -18.22
C VAL A 219 1.91 -19.90 -19.25
N TYR A 220 2.72 -19.19 -20.02
CA TYR A 220 2.25 -18.51 -21.22
C TYR A 220 2.54 -19.37 -22.44
N THR A 221 1.50 -19.78 -23.15
CA THR A 221 1.58 -20.64 -24.35
C THR A 221 1.58 -19.84 -25.65
N GLY A 222 1.64 -18.51 -25.56
CA GLY A 222 1.71 -17.61 -26.71
C GLY A 222 3.12 -17.35 -27.20
N ASP A 223 3.18 -16.63 -28.31
CA ASP A 223 4.42 -16.22 -28.96
C ASP A 223 4.89 -14.92 -28.31
N LEU A 224 5.99 -14.98 -27.55
CA LEU A 224 6.53 -13.83 -26.83
C LEU A 224 7.08 -12.77 -27.79
N GLU A 225 7.78 -13.19 -28.86
CA GLU A 225 8.29 -12.25 -29.87
C GLU A 225 7.17 -11.48 -30.54
N LYS A 226 6.09 -12.16 -30.94
CA LYS A 226 4.91 -11.49 -31.52
C LYS A 226 4.16 -10.63 -30.52
N SER A 227 4.07 -11.06 -29.25
CA SER A 227 3.44 -10.25 -28.21
C SER A 227 4.18 -8.93 -27.99
N TYR A 228 5.49 -8.93 -28.23
CA TYR A 228 6.34 -7.76 -28.10
C TYR A 228 6.58 -7.03 -29.43
N GLU A 229 5.97 -7.42 -30.56
CA GLU A 229 6.31 -6.87 -31.89
C GLU A 229 7.84 -6.84 -32.17
N GLY A 230 8.59 -7.83 -31.67
CA GLY A 230 10.05 -7.89 -31.79
C GLY A 230 10.85 -7.02 -30.80
N LYS A 231 10.19 -6.25 -29.91
CA LYS A 231 10.86 -5.53 -28.81
C LYS A 231 9.93 -5.35 -27.61
N GLU A 232 10.41 -5.78 -26.44
CA GLU A 232 9.67 -5.63 -25.18
C GLU A 232 9.09 -4.20 -25.00
N PRO A 233 7.80 -4.08 -24.58
CA PRO A 233 7.17 -2.77 -24.48
C PRO A 233 7.91 -1.83 -23.52
N GLU A 234 8.02 -0.55 -23.90
CA GLU A 234 8.82 0.43 -23.15
C GLU A 234 8.36 0.64 -21.70
N TRP A 235 7.10 0.34 -21.39
CA TRP A 235 6.55 0.47 -20.04
C TRP A 235 6.98 -0.65 -19.10
N VAL A 236 7.44 -1.80 -19.64
CA VAL A 236 7.74 -2.95 -18.81
C VAL A 236 8.84 -2.58 -17.81
N GLY A 237 9.95 -1.97 -18.23
CA GLY A 237 10.97 -1.45 -17.31
C GLY A 237 10.48 -0.32 -16.38
N LYS A 238 9.41 0.40 -16.75
CA LYS A 238 8.89 1.53 -15.98
C LYS A 238 8.06 1.10 -14.78
N LEU A 239 7.40 -0.06 -14.83
CA LEU A 239 6.54 -0.56 -13.75
C LEU A 239 7.31 -0.93 -12.47
N GLY A 240 8.60 -1.29 -12.60
CA GLY A 240 9.45 -1.67 -11.48
C GLY A 240 9.38 -3.16 -11.12
N VAL A 241 10.44 -3.67 -10.50
CA VAL A 241 10.59 -5.09 -10.11
C VAL A 241 10.34 -5.24 -8.62
N ALA A 242 9.59 -6.26 -8.20
CA ALA A 242 9.35 -6.60 -6.81
C ALA A 242 10.68 -6.96 -6.11
N PRO A 243 10.89 -6.54 -4.85
CA PRO A 243 12.10 -6.94 -4.13
C PRO A 243 12.11 -8.45 -3.91
N LYS A 244 13.30 -9.04 -3.75
CA LYS A 244 13.40 -10.44 -3.30
C LYS A 244 12.74 -10.56 -1.92
N PRO A 245 11.99 -11.65 -1.66
CA PRO A 245 11.30 -11.81 -0.40
C PRO A 245 12.34 -11.84 0.74
N LYS A 246 12.21 -10.90 1.67
CA LYS A 246 12.78 -11.06 3.01
C LYS A 246 11.89 -12.06 3.76
N ALA A 247 12.44 -12.89 4.64
CA ALA A 247 11.63 -13.80 5.46
C ALA A 247 10.46 -13.00 6.08
N ALA A 248 9.23 -13.34 5.70
CA ALA A 248 8.07 -12.50 5.93
C ALA A 248 7.82 -12.34 7.44
N LYS A 249 7.85 -11.09 7.95
CA LYS A 249 7.06 -10.75 9.13
C LYS A 249 5.60 -10.72 8.68
N LEU A 250 4.73 -11.44 9.38
CA LEU A 250 3.30 -11.49 9.11
C LEU A 250 2.75 -10.06 8.93
N PRO A 251 2.00 -9.76 7.86
CA PRO A 251 1.50 -8.41 7.56
C PRO A 251 0.43 -7.91 8.54
N ASN A 252 0.12 -8.67 9.59
CA ASN A 252 -0.97 -8.42 10.55
C ASN A 252 -0.49 -8.21 12.01
N SER A 253 0.81 -8.02 12.30
CA SER A 253 1.17 -7.62 13.66
C SER A 253 0.64 -6.21 13.91
N ARG A 254 -0.12 -6.01 15.00
CA ARG A 254 -0.46 -4.65 15.43
C ARG A 254 0.87 -4.00 15.80
N GLN A 255 1.06 -2.73 15.44
CA GLN A 255 2.35 -2.07 15.69
C GLN A 255 2.66 -2.00 17.20
N THR A 256 1.64 -2.08 18.04
CA THR A 256 1.76 -2.17 19.51
C THR A 256 1.99 -3.58 20.04
N ASP A 257 1.78 -4.64 19.27
CA ASP A 257 2.09 -6.00 19.72
C ASP A 257 3.62 -6.18 19.86
N ASP A 258 4.37 -5.47 19.01
CA ASP A 258 5.83 -5.40 19.06
C ASP A 258 6.32 -4.38 20.13
N PHE A 259 5.50 -3.39 20.51
CA PHE A 259 5.84 -2.27 21.41
C PHE A 259 4.64 -1.84 22.28
N PRO A 260 4.33 -2.56 23.38
CA PRO A 260 3.16 -2.28 24.21
C PRO A 260 3.18 -0.87 24.85
N GLU A 261 4.37 -0.31 25.07
CA GLU A 261 4.58 1.04 25.59
C GLU A 261 4.05 2.14 24.66
N LEU A 262 3.88 1.85 23.36
CA LEU A 262 3.34 2.83 22.40
C LEU A 262 1.82 2.99 22.51
N SER A 263 1.08 2.08 23.16
CA SER A 263 -0.40 2.12 23.21
C SER A 263 -0.92 3.48 23.71
N VAL A 264 -0.29 4.02 24.76
CA VAL A 264 -0.65 5.33 25.33
C VAL A 264 -0.45 6.45 24.31
N HIS A 265 0.60 6.40 23.49
CA HIS A 265 0.85 7.40 22.46
C HIS A 265 -0.14 7.31 21.29
N PHE A 266 -0.56 6.10 20.92
CA PHE A 266 -1.62 5.89 19.92
C PHE A 266 -2.96 6.44 20.42
N GLU A 267 -3.28 6.24 21.70
CA GLU A 267 -4.48 6.79 22.34
C GLU A 267 -4.48 8.33 22.36
N VAL A 268 -3.35 8.96 22.69
CA VAL A 268 -3.20 10.43 22.65
C VAL A 268 -3.43 10.97 21.24
N LEU A 269 -2.96 10.27 20.21
CA LEU A 269 -3.22 10.63 18.82
C LEU A 269 -4.63 10.19 18.33
N GLN A 270 -5.42 9.51 19.16
CA GLN A 270 -6.73 8.97 18.80
C GLN A 270 -6.67 7.97 17.63
N LEU A 271 -5.64 7.11 17.64
CA LEU A 271 -5.37 6.13 16.59
C LEU A 271 -5.54 4.70 17.10
N ALA A 272 -5.85 3.80 16.17
CA ALA A 272 -5.82 2.38 16.45
C ALA A 272 -4.37 1.87 16.42
N PRO A 273 -4.02 0.86 17.23
CA PRO A 273 -2.72 0.20 17.21
C PRO A 273 -2.26 -0.36 15.85
N SER A 274 -3.20 -0.63 14.95
CA SER A 274 -2.94 -1.13 13.60
C SER A 274 -2.95 -0.02 12.54
N THR A 275 -3.00 1.25 12.94
CA THR A 275 -3.07 2.38 12.01
C THR A 275 -1.80 2.48 11.15
N ALA A 276 -1.99 2.70 9.85
CA ALA A 276 -0.87 2.84 8.91
C ALA A 276 -0.05 4.11 9.20
N ARG A 277 1.28 4.02 8.96
CA ARG A 277 2.27 5.09 9.20
C ARG A 277 1.86 6.46 8.65
N ASP A 278 1.29 6.49 7.46
CA ASP A 278 0.87 7.72 6.79
C ASP A 278 -0.36 8.37 7.46
N GLN A 279 -1.26 7.56 8.02
CA GLN A 279 -2.40 8.02 8.81
C GLN A 279 -1.96 8.58 10.17
N ILE A 280 -0.89 8.02 10.77
CA ILE A 280 -0.28 8.57 12.00
C ILE A 280 0.20 10.00 11.76
N LYS A 281 0.97 10.23 10.68
CA LYS A 281 1.47 11.56 10.31
C LYS A 281 0.33 12.55 10.06
N ARG A 282 -0.72 12.10 9.37
CA ARG A 282 -1.91 12.90 9.08
C ARG A 282 -2.60 13.37 10.37
N GLN A 283 -2.89 12.42 11.26
CA GLN A 283 -3.61 12.66 12.49
C GLN A 283 -2.85 13.59 13.43
N TYR A 284 -1.53 13.39 13.54
CA TYR A 284 -0.67 14.32 14.27
C TYR A 284 -0.79 15.76 13.73
N ARG A 285 -0.72 15.98 12.41
CA ARG A 285 -0.82 17.33 11.84
C ARG A 285 -2.20 17.96 12.05
N LEU A 286 -3.27 17.17 12.05
CA LEU A 286 -4.61 17.64 12.38
C LEU A 286 -4.71 18.10 13.84
N LEU A 287 -4.32 17.24 14.78
CA LEU A 287 -4.34 17.56 16.21
C LEU A 287 -3.42 18.75 16.54
N ALA A 288 -2.26 18.84 15.89
CA ALA A 288 -1.34 19.97 16.01
C ALA A 288 -1.97 21.30 15.57
N LEU A 289 -2.77 21.29 14.49
CA LEU A 289 -3.50 22.47 14.02
C LEU A 289 -4.72 22.81 14.88
N GLU A 290 -5.34 21.82 15.48
CA GLU A 290 -6.47 21.98 16.39
C GLU A 290 -6.03 22.54 17.74
N CYS A 291 -4.88 22.12 18.25
CA CYS A 291 -4.33 22.57 19.54
C CYS A 291 -3.38 23.77 19.42
N HIS A 292 -3.33 24.47 18.28
CA HIS A 292 -2.40 25.59 18.10
C HIS A 292 -2.80 26.79 18.99
N PRO A 293 -1.89 27.34 19.81
CA PRO A 293 -2.22 28.43 20.76
C PRO A 293 -2.76 29.69 20.08
N ASP A 294 -2.29 30.05 18.88
CA ASP A 294 -2.82 31.19 18.11
C ASP A 294 -4.31 31.10 17.78
N LYS A 295 -4.88 29.89 17.73
CA LYS A 295 -6.32 29.69 17.47
C LYS A 295 -7.17 29.69 18.74
N HIS A 296 -6.53 29.63 19.91
CA HIS A 296 -7.18 29.59 21.21
C HIS A 296 -6.61 30.69 22.12
N PRO A 297 -6.78 31.97 21.76
CA PRO A 297 -6.23 33.09 22.54
C PRO A 297 -6.80 33.14 23.97
N ASP A 298 -8.03 32.66 24.17
CA ASP A 298 -8.72 32.65 25.47
C ASP A 298 -8.29 31.48 26.38
N ASP A 299 -7.65 30.43 25.83
CA ASP A 299 -7.21 29.22 26.56
C ASP A 299 -5.83 28.74 26.06
N ALA A 300 -4.92 29.70 25.92
CA ALA A 300 -3.61 29.46 25.31
C ALA A 300 -2.75 28.46 26.10
N GLU A 301 -2.90 28.43 27.43
CA GLU A 301 -2.13 27.54 28.31
C GLU A 301 -2.55 26.07 28.14
N ALA A 302 -3.86 25.77 28.12
CA ALA A 302 -4.34 24.42 27.89
C ALA A 302 -4.08 23.95 26.45
N ALA A 303 -4.21 24.85 25.46
CA ALA A 303 -3.86 24.56 24.07
C ALA A 303 -2.37 24.20 23.93
N THR A 304 -1.48 24.97 24.57
CA THR A 304 -0.04 24.71 24.58
C THR A 304 0.28 23.35 25.22
N ARG A 305 -0.34 23.04 26.36
CA ARG A 305 -0.16 21.74 27.03
C ARG A 305 -0.60 20.57 26.15
N ARG A 306 -1.79 20.64 25.55
CA ARG A 306 -2.28 19.60 24.63
C ARG A 306 -1.39 19.45 23.40
N PHE A 307 -0.91 20.56 22.84
CA PHE A 307 0.01 20.54 21.70
C PHE A 307 1.33 19.83 22.06
N GLN A 308 1.87 20.07 23.25
CA GLN A 308 3.06 19.37 23.75
C GLN A 308 2.82 17.87 23.95
N GLU A 309 1.66 17.48 24.50
CA GLU A 309 1.28 16.07 24.67
C GLU A 309 1.16 15.34 23.31
N VAL A 310 0.47 15.94 22.35
CA VAL A 310 0.34 15.43 20.97
C VAL A 310 1.69 15.31 20.28
N LYS A 311 2.56 16.32 20.43
CA LYS A 311 3.91 16.31 19.87
C LYS A 311 4.78 15.20 20.48
N SER A 312 4.77 15.06 21.81
CA SER A 312 5.53 14.03 22.51
C SER A 312 5.08 12.62 22.10
N ALA A 313 3.77 12.39 21.99
CA ALA A 313 3.24 11.10 21.53
C ALA A 313 3.69 10.76 20.10
N PHE A 314 3.65 11.73 19.19
CA PHE A 314 4.11 11.52 17.81
C PHE A 314 5.62 11.26 17.73
N GLU A 315 6.44 11.96 18.52
CA GLU A 315 7.89 11.75 18.56
C GLU A 315 8.24 10.33 19.04
N ALA A 316 7.59 9.84 20.11
CA ALA A 316 7.80 8.49 20.60
C ALA A 316 7.44 7.42 19.55
N ILE A 317 6.29 7.57 18.88
CA ILE A 317 5.87 6.66 17.80
C ILE A 317 6.82 6.75 16.60
N ARG A 318 7.23 7.96 16.22
CA ARG A 318 8.15 8.19 15.09
C ARG A 318 9.49 7.52 15.34
N ASP A 319 10.02 7.64 16.55
CA ASP A 319 11.34 7.12 16.90
C ASP A 319 11.31 5.58 16.98
N ALA A 320 10.25 4.98 17.54
CA ALA A 320 10.08 3.54 17.63
C ALA A 320 9.78 2.86 16.27
N LEU A 321 8.96 3.49 15.42
CA LEU A 321 8.57 2.94 14.12
C LEU A 321 9.47 3.39 12.95
N HIS A 322 10.44 4.26 13.23
CA HIS A 322 11.32 4.89 12.23
C HIS A 322 10.50 5.53 11.08
N LEU A 323 9.60 6.45 11.44
CA LEU A 323 8.71 7.15 10.50
C LEU A 323 9.38 8.27 9.71
#